data_AF-A0A843T3I9-F1
#
_entry.id   AF-A0A843T3I9-F1
#
_cell.length_a   1.000
_cell.length_b   1.000
_cell.length_c   1.000
_cell.angle_alpha   90.00
_cell.angle_beta   90.00
_cell.angle_gamma   90.00
#
_symmetry.space_group_name_H-M   'P 1'
#
loop_
_entity.id
_entity.type
_entity.pdbx_description
1 polymer ?
#
loop_
_entity_poly.entity_id
_entity_poly.type
_entity_poly.pdbx_seq_one_letter_code
_entity_poly.pdbx_strand_id
1 'polypeptide(L)'
;MEPRFAILLLIAALGQLLLFLLFGRYVAARWKAVGTIGFYFLITWILADSLGWWSLIWIVGHPVLSALAHVIWCRNHGIDWLTCEPRDEYLRLHPWTAADGFASWK
;
A
#
# COMPACT_ATOMS: atom_id res chain seq x y z
N MET A 1 -4.84 25.79 -10.63
CA MET A 1 -4.92 24.31 -10.59
C MET A 1 -6.24 23.91 -11.22
N GLU A 2 -6.19 23.11 -12.29
CA GLU A 2 -7.40 22.60 -12.94
C GLU A 2 -8.22 21.74 -11.94
N PRO A 3 -9.56 21.83 -11.92
CA PRO A 3 -10.39 21.11 -10.94
C PRO A 3 -10.19 19.59 -10.98
N ARG A 4 -9.93 19.03 -12.18
CA ARG A 4 -9.62 17.60 -12.36
C ARG A 4 -8.39 17.15 -11.56
N PHE A 5 -7.39 18.01 -11.42
CA PHE A 5 -6.16 17.70 -10.72
C PHE A 5 -6.41 17.51 -9.22
N ALA A 6 -7.17 18.42 -8.61
CA ALA A 6 -7.57 18.32 -7.22
C ALA A 6 -8.43 17.07 -6.95
N ILE A 7 -9.34 16.74 -7.88
CA ILE A 7 -10.16 15.52 -7.80
C ILE A 7 -9.27 14.26 -7.81
N LEU A 8 -8.30 14.17 -8.72
CA LEU A 8 -7.40 13.02 -8.81
C LEU A 8 -6.55 12.84 -7.54
N LEU A 9 -6.01 13.93 -6.98
CA LEU A 9 -5.27 13.89 -5.72
C LEU A 9 -6.16 13.49 -4.55
N LEU A 10 -7.42 13.94 -4.52
CA LEU A 10 -8.38 13.55 -3.50
C LEU A 10 -8.71 12.05 -3.58
N ILE A 11 -8.95 11.53 -4.78
CA ILE A 11 -9.16 10.08 -5.00
C ILE A 11 -7.94 9.30 -4.52
N ALA A 12 -6.74 9.73 -4.90
CA ALA A 12 -5.50 9.10 -4.47
C ALA A 12 -5.34 9.10 -2.94
N ALA A 13 -5.66 10.22 -2.28
CA ALA A 13 -5.59 10.32 -0.84
C ALA A 13 -6.60 9.42 -0.12
N LEU A 14 -7.86 9.41 -0.57
CA LEU A 14 -8.90 8.55 -0.01
C LEU A 14 -8.59 7.06 -0.24
N GLY A 15 -8.10 6.71 -1.43
CA GLY A 15 -7.68 5.35 -1.75
C GLY A 15 -6.50 4.90 -0.88
N GLN A 16 -5.50 5.76 -0.71
CA GLN A 16 -4.34 5.45 0.13
C GLN A 16 -4.71 5.35 1.61
N LEU A 17 -5.62 6.20 2.10
CA LEU A 17 -6.17 6.12 3.45
C LEU A 17 -6.89 4.78 3.66
N LEU A 18 -7.77 4.39 2.74
CA LEU A 18 -8.49 3.13 2.81
C LEU A 18 -7.54 1.93 2.86
N LEU A 19 -6.53 1.89 1.99
CA LEU A 19 -5.52 0.84 1.99
C LEU A 19 -4.70 0.83 3.27
N PHE A 20 -4.36 2.00 3.81
CA PHE A 20 -3.65 2.08 5.08
C PHE A 20 -4.51 1.55 6.24
N LEU A 21 -5.82 1.77 6.22
CA LEU A 21 -6.73 1.21 7.22
C LEU A 21 -6.88 -0.32 7.10
N LEU A 22 -6.90 -0.85 5.87
CA LEU A 22 -7.04 -2.29 5.62
C LEU A 22 -5.72 -3.06 5.85
N PHE A 23 -4.62 -2.51 5.34
CA PHE A 23 -3.33 -3.18 5.20
C PHE A 23 -2.16 -2.47 5.91
N GLY A 24 -2.35 -1.25 6.43
CA GLY A 24 -1.27 -0.45 7.03
C GLY A 24 -0.66 -1.06 8.30
N ARG A 25 -1.40 -1.92 9.01
CA ARG A 25 -0.87 -2.69 10.15
C ARG A 25 0.21 -3.70 9.75
N TYR A 26 0.35 -4.01 8.45
CA TYR A 26 1.31 -4.99 7.94
C TYR A 26 2.62 -4.36 7.46
N VAL A 27 2.74 -3.04 7.55
CA VAL A 27 3.96 -2.35 7.14
C VAL A 27 5.02 -2.47 8.23
N ALA A 28 6.11 -3.18 7.90
CA ALA A 28 7.23 -3.51 8.78
C ALA A 28 7.74 -2.33 9.64
N ALA A 29 7.95 -1.19 8.99
CA ALA A 29 8.50 0.00 9.62
C ALA A 29 7.73 1.26 9.21
N ARG A 30 7.43 2.11 10.19
CA ARG A 30 6.69 3.38 9.98
C ARG A 30 7.39 4.33 9.01
N TRP A 31 8.73 4.36 9.00
CA TRP A 31 9.48 5.19 8.07
C TRP A 31 9.33 4.73 6.61
N LYS A 32 9.19 3.41 6.38
CA LYS A 32 8.87 2.86 5.05
C LYS A 32 7.45 3.25 4.64
N ALA A 33 6.49 3.24 5.57
CA ALA A 33 5.14 3.72 5.30
C ALA A 33 5.15 5.19 4.81
N VAL A 34 5.87 6.07 5.51
CA VAL A 34 5.99 7.49 5.12
C VAL A 34 6.68 7.65 3.76
N GLY A 35 7.79 6.93 3.54
CA GLY A 35 8.52 6.96 2.27
C GLY A 35 7.66 6.47 1.09
N THR A 36 6.94 5.37 1.27
CA THR A 36 6.03 4.82 0.24
C THR A 36 4.87 5.77 -0.04
N ILE A 37 4.26 6.38 0.98
CA ILE A 37 3.18 7.37 0.80
C ILE A 37 3.71 8.58 0.02
N GLY A 38 4.86 9.15 0.44
CA GLY A 38 5.47 10.29 -0.23
C GLY A 38 5.80 10.01 -1.69
N PHE A 39 6.41 8.85 -1.97
CA PHE A 39 6.73 8.40 -3.32
C PHE A 39 5.47 8.21 -4.19
N TYR A 40 4.42 7.59 -3.63
CA TYR A 40 3.15 7.38 -4.33
C TYR A 40 2.49 8.71 -4.72
N PHE A 41 2.45 9.69 -3.79
CA PHE A 41 1.91 11.01 -4.09
C PHE A 41 2.77 11.80 -5.08
N LEU A 42 4.09 11.66 -5.02
CA LEU A 42 4.99 12.27 -6.01
C LEU A 42 4.69 11.75 -7.41
N ILE A 43 4.60 10.43 -7.61
CA ILE A 43 4.25 9.85 -8.91
C ILE A 43 2.85 10.28 -9.33
N THR A 44 1.88 10.23 -8.40
CA THR A 44 0.50 10.65 -8.67
C THR A 44 0.45 12.10 -9.15
N TRP A 45 1.20 13.00 -8.52
CA TRP A 45 1.29 14.40 -8.91
C TRP A 45 1.84 14.54 -10.34
N ILE A 46 2.96 13.87 -10.66
CA ILE A 46 3.57 13.87 -12.00
C ILE A 46 2.59 13.34 -13.05
N LEU A 47 1.91 12.22 -12.78
CA LEU A 47 0.99 11.59 -13.73
C LEU A 47 -0.31 12.37 -13.89
N ALA A 48 -0.85 12.95 -12.82
CA ALA A 48 -2.05 13.77 -12.89
C ALA A 48 -1.81 15.06 -13.68
N ASP A 49 -0.61 15.64 -13.57
CA ASP A 49 -0.21 16.83 -14.34
C ASP A 49 0.01 16.49 -15.83
N SER A 50 0.73 15.40 -16.12
CA SER A 50 1.10 15.04 -17.49
C SER A 50 0.03 14.28 -18.28
N LEU A 51 -0.76 13.42 -17.62
CA LEU A 51 -1.70 12.50 -18.28
C LEU A 51 -3.17 12.74 -17.92
N GLY A 52 -3.46 13.63 -16.97
CA GLY A 52 -4.83 13.94 -16.53
C GLY A 52 -5.56 12.68 -16.05
N TRP A 53 -6.74 12.39 -16.61
CA TRP A 53 -7.57 11.24 -16.21
C TRP A 53 -6.92 9.87 -16.43
N TRP A 54 -5.95 9.74 -17.34
CA TRP A 54 -5.23 8.49 -17.52
C TRP A 54 -4.36 8.10 -16.32
N SER A 55 -4.05 9.07 -15.43
CA SER A 55 -3.40 8.79 -14.14
C SER A 55 -4.23 7.88 -13.23
N LEU A 56 -5.54 7.74 -13.48
CA LEU A 56 -6.39 6.80 -12.74
C LEU A 56 -5.91 5.34 -12.84
N ILE A 57 -5.25 4.97 -13.94
CA ILE A 57 -4.65 3.63 -14.08
C ILE A 57 -3.60 3.40 -13.00
N TRP A 58 -2.78 4.41 -12.71
CA TRP A 58 -1.85 4.35 -11.59
C TRP A 58 -2.59 4.44 -10.25
N ILE A 59 -3.44 5.45 -10.07
CA ILE A 59 -4.10 5.75 -8.79
C ILE A 59 -4.97 4.60 -8.29
N VAL A 60 -5.63 3.88 -9.20
CA VAL A 60 -6.52 2.76 -8.86
C VAL A 60 -5.87 1.42 -9.17
N GLY A 61 -5.20 1.30 -10.31
CA GLY A 61 -4.63 0.02 -10.74
C GLY A 61 -3.48 -0.43 -9.84
N HIS A 62 -2.55 0.46 -9.48
CA HIS A 62 -1.42 0.11 -8.62
C HIS A 62 -1.88 -0.46 -7.26
N PRO A 63 -2.77 0.20 -6.50
CA PRO A 63 -3.21 -0.35 -5.22
C PRO A 63 -4.06 -1.61 -5.33
N VAL A 64 -4.93 -1.71 -6.35
CA VAL A 64 -5.73 -2.92 -6.58
C VAL A 64 -4.82 -4.10 -6.89
N LEU A 65 -3.82 -3.93 -7.75
CA LEU A 65 -2.85 -4.98 -8.07
C LEU A 65 -2.01 -5.38 -6.85
N SER A 66 -1.58 -4.41 -6.04
CA SER A 66 -0.85 -4.67 -4.80
C SER A 66 -1.70 -5.47 -3.80
N ALA A 67 -2.97 -5.10 -3.60
CA ALA A 67 -3.90 -5.81 -2.73
C ALA A 67 -4.18 -7.24 -3.23
N LEU A 68 -4.37 -7.42 -4.54
CA LEU A 68 -4.56 -8.74 -5.13
C LEU A 68 -3.34 -9.63 -4.96
N ALA A 69 -2.14 -9.10 -5.22
CA ALA A 69 -0.89 -9.82 -5.01
C ALA A 69 -0.73 -10.26 -3.54
N HIS A 70 -1.02 -9.38 -2.58
CA HIS A 70 -1.02 -9.71 -1.15
C HIS A 70 -2.00 -10.83 -0.80
N VAL A 71 -3.25 -10.74 -1.28
CA VAL A 71 -4.28 -11.75 -1.02
C VAL A 71 -3.91 -13.11 -1.62
N ILE A 72 -3.46 -13.13 -2.88
CA ILE A 72 -3.05 -14.36 -3.58
C ILE A 72 -1.86 -14.99 -2.85
N TRP A 73 -0.86 -14.19 -2.50
CA TRP A 73 0.33 -14.68 -1.81
C TRP A 73 0.00 -15.25 -0.43
N CYS A 74 -0.80 -14.54 0.38
CA CYS A 74 -1.22 -15.02 1.70
C CYS A 74 -1.98 -16.35 1.59
N ARG A 75 -2.92 -16.44 0.64
CA ARG A 75 -3.69 -17.67 0.40
C ARG A 75 -2.80 -18.85 0.02
N ASN A 76 -1.81 -18.63 -0.83
CA ASN A 76 -0.88 -19.68 -1.26
C ASN A 76 -0.01 -20.22 -0.11
N HIS A 77 0.17 -19.45 0.96
CA HIS A 77 0.95 -19.84 2.13
C HIS A 77 0.08 -20.22 3.35
N GLY A 78 -1.24 -20.33 3.18
CA GLY A 78 -2.17 -20.65 4.28
C GLY A 78 -2.26 -19.56 5.33
N ILE A 79 -1.95 -18.32 4.97
CA ILE A 79 -2.02 -17.14 5.84
C ILE A 79 -3.35 -16.42 5.58
N ASP A 80 -4.06 -16.07 6.65
CA ASP A 80 -5.21 -15.19 6.57
C ASP A 80 -4.75 -13.80 6.11
N TRP A 81 -5.18 -13.38 4.93
CA TRP A 81 -4.77 -12.12 4.31
C TRP A 81 -5.25 -10.87 5.07
N LEU A 82 -6.27 -11.02 5.92
CA LEU A 82 -6.89 -9.99 6.75
C LEU A 82 -6.42 -10.06 8.20
N THR A 83 -5.65 -11.04 8.66
CA THR A 83 -5.07 -10.98 10.01
C THR A 83 -3.56 -11.22 10.01
N CYS A 84 -3.02 -11.69 8.89
CA CYS A 84 -1.68 -12.23 8.74
C CYS A 84 -1.38 -13.35 9.75
N GLU A 85 -2.41 -14.11 10.13
CA GLU A 85 -2.27 -15.30 10.96
C GLU A 85 -2.15 -16.56 10.09
N PRO A 86 -1.27 -17.53 10.43
CA PRO A 86 -0.38 -17.53 11.59
C PRO A 86 0.81 -16.57 11.45
N ARG A 87 1.00 -15.69 12.44
CA ARG A 87 2.02 -14.61 12.41
C ARG A 87 3.44 -15.12 12.22
N ASP A 88 3.79 -16.23 12.87
CA ASP A 88 5.15 -16.79 12.81
C ASP A 88 5.54 -17.20 11.40
N GLU A 89 4.59 -17.76 10.64
CA GLU A 89 4.77 -18.13 9.24
C GLU A 89 4.93 -16.89 8.36
N TYR A 90 4.12 -15.85 8.61
CA TYR A 90 4.22 -14.58 7.89
C TYR A 90 5.61 -13.91 8.09
N LEU A 91 6.10 -13.89 9.33
CA LEU A 91 7.43 -13.37 9.68
C LEU A 91 8.56 -14.21 9.09
N ARG A 92 8.43 -15.54 9.11
CA ARG A 92 9.41 -16.47 8.52
C ARG A 92 9.60 -16.23 7.03
N LEU A 93 8.50 -15.95 6.32
CA LEU A 93 8.51 -15.67 4.89
C LEU A 93 8.94 -14.22 4.54
N HIS A 94 8.97 -13.33 5.54
CA HIS A 94 9.39 -11.93 5.39
C HIS A 94 10.52 -11.57 6.37
N PRO A 95 11.71 -12.15 6.27
CA PRO A 95 12.79 -11.96 7.25
C PRO A 95 13.23 -10.49 7.41
N TRP A 96 13.06 -9.65 6.38
CA TRP A 96 13.29 -8.21 6.46
C TRP A 96 12.32 -7.50 7.43
N THR A 97 11.09 -8.00 7.60
CA THR A 97 10.15 -7.43 8.58
C THR A 97 10.62 -7.63 10.02
N ALA A 98 11.27 -8.76 10.31
CA ALA A 98 11.85 -9.04 11.62
C ALA A 98 13.03 -8.11 11.95
N ALA A 99 13.88 -7.82 10.95
CA ALA A 99 15.02 -6.90 11.09
C ALA A 99 14.59 -5.43 11.24
N ASP A 100 13.45 -5.06 10.64
CA ASP A 100 12.92 -3.69 10.64
C ASP A 100 12.08 -3.33 11.88
N GLY A 101 11.96 -4.23 12.86
CA GLY A 101 11.23 -3.99 14.11
C GLY A 101 9.76 -4.40 14.13
N PHE A 102 9.29 -5.22 13.17
CA PHE A 102 7.92 -5.76 13.22
C PHE A 102 7.72 -6.74 14.41
N ALA A 103 8.82 -7.33 14.89
CA ALA A 103 8.85 -8.24 16.04
C ALA A 103 8.76 -7.56 17.42
N SER A 104 8.79 -6.22 17.51
CA SER A 104 8.77 -5.50 18.79
C SER A 104 7.37 -5.19 19.32
N TRP A 105 6.32 -5.53 18.59
CA TRP A 105 4.93 -5.32 19.00
C TRP A 105 4.40 -6.53 19.77
N LYS A 106 4.74 -6.57 21.06
CA LYS A 106 3.91 -7.18 22.12
C LYS A 106 3.00 -6.11 22.71
#